data_AF-A0A2Z6M4S0-F1
#
_entry.id   AF-A0A2Z6M4S0-F1
#
_cell.length_a   1.000
_cell.length_b   1.000
_cell.length_c   1.000
_cell.angle_alpha   90.00
_cell.angle_beta   90.00
_cell.angle_gamma   90.00
#
_symmetry.space_group_name_H-M   'P 1'
#
loop_
_entity.id
_entity.type
_entity.pdbx_description
1 polymer ?
#
loop_
_entity_poly.entity_id
_entity_poly.type
_entity_poly.pdbx_seq_one_letter_code
_entity_poly.pdbx_strand_id
1 'polypeptide(L)'
;MHKVLHVGPDTCYVVSKLQKEDETEAWGIEPYDIEDADSSCKSLIRRGNVRVADIKFPLPYRPKSFSLVIVSDTLDYLSPRYLNKTLPDLVRVSADGLVIFTGFPSNQKAKVADVSKFGRAAKMRSGSWWVKFFLQNNLEENEAINKKFEQASTQSSFVPKCQIFHLKSLH
;
A
#
# COMPACT_ATOMS: atom_id res chain seq x y z
N MET A 1 -17.12 -3.37 -12.09
CA MET A 1 -15.96 -4.20 -11.70
C MET A 1 -14.73 -3.33 -11.44
N HIS A 2 -14.38 -3.16 -10.16
CA HIS A 2 -13.25 -2.38 -9.66
C HIS A 2 -11.99 -3.23 -9.60
N LYS A 3 -10.91 -2.78 -10.23
CA LYS A 3 -9.62 -3.46 -10.19
C LYS A 3 -8.77 -2.87 -9.07
N VAL A 4 -8.50 -3.67 -8.04
CA VAL A 4 -7.78 -3.22 -6.85
C VAL A 4 -6.42 -3.90 -6.77
N LEU A 5 -5.36 -3.11 -6.64
CA LEU A 5 -4.01 -3.61 -6.38
C LEU A 5 -3.63 -3.36 -4.93
N HIS A 6 -3.29 -4.41 -4.18
CA HIS A 6 -2.62 -4.27 -2.89
C HIS A 6 -1.10 -4.40 -3.05
N VAL A 7 -0.33 -3.56 -2.36
CA VAL A 7 1.13 -3.59 -2.33
C VAL A 7 1.62 -3.49 -0.90
N GLY A 8 2.32 -4.51 -0.43
CA GLY A 8 2.83 -4.53 0.94
C GLY A 8 2.81 -5.93 1.56
N PRO A 9 3.19 -6.05 2.84
CA PRO A 9 3.18 -7.31 3.56
C PRO A 9 1.76 -7.86 3.65
N ASP A 10 1.66 -9.18 3.83
CA ASP A 10 0.40 -9.90 3.97
C ASP A 10 -0.52 -9.73 2.75
N THR A 11 0.05 -9.47 1.58
CA THR A 11 -0.69 -9.22 0.34
C THR A 11 -1.65 -10.36 0.00
N CYS A 12 -1.23 -11.60 0.19
CA CYS A 12 -2.07 -12.77 -0.06
C CYS A 12 -3.35 -12.76 0.79
N TYR A 13 -3.22 -12.37 2.07
CA TYR A 13 -4.37 -12.28 2.97
C TYR A 13 -5.33 -11.18 2.50
N VAL A 14 -4.83 -9.98 2.22
CA VAL A 14 -5.65 -8.85 1.78
C VAL A 14 -6.37 -9.18 0.46
N VAL A 15 -5.64 -9.72 -0.53
CA VAL A 15 -6.23 -10.15 -1.81
C VAL A 15 -7.32 -11.19 -1.60
N SER A 16 -7.10 -12.19 -0.72
CA SER A 16 -8.11 -13.22 -0.43
C SER A 16 -9.41 -12.67 0.20
N LYS A 17 -9.33 -11.53 0.89
CA LYS A 17 -10.48 -10.83 1.46
C LYS A 17 -11.18 -10.00 0.39
N LEU A 18 -10.43 -9.19 -0.36
CA LEU A 18 -10.98 -8.35 -1.43
C LEU A 18 -11.66 -9.16 -2.54
N GLN A 19 -11.20 -10.38 -2.82
CA GLN A 19 -11.84 -11.28 -3.80
C GLN A 19 -13.26 -11.73 -3.40
N LYS A 20 -13.67 -11.52 -2.14
CA LYS A 20 -15.01 -11.84 -1.65
C LYS A 20 -15.97 -10.66 -1.73
N GLU A 21 -15.45 -9.47 -2.02
CA GLU A 21 -16.25 -8.26 -2.18
C GLU A 21 -16.87 -8.24 -3.57
N ASP A 22 -18.14 -7.82 -3.63
CA ASP A 22 -18.86 -7.73 -4.89
C ASP A 22 -18.19 -6.74 -5.85
N GLU A 23 -18.28 -7.05 -7.13
CA GLU A 23 -17.70 -6.27 -8.22
C GLU A 23 -16.19 -5.97 -8.09
N THR A 24 -15.43 -6.74 -7.31
CA THR A 24 -14.00 -6.47 -7.07
C THR A 24 -13.08 -7.51 -7.72
N GLU A 25 -12.12 -7.03 -8.50
CA GLU A 25 -11.01 -7.82 -9.05
C GLU A 25 -9.72 -7.48 -8.29
N ALA A 26 -9.29 -8.35 -7.38
CA ALA A 26 -8.14 -8.07 -6.52
C ALA A 26 -6.84 -8.70 -7.03
N TRP A 27 -5.78 -7.89 -6.99
CA TRP A 27 -4.41 -8.20 -7.37
C TRP A 27 -3.44 -7.80 -6.27
N GLY A 28 -2.25 -8.40 -6.26
CA GLY A 28 -1.28 -8.20 -5.19
C GLY A 28 0.17 -8.10 -5.67
N ILE A 29 0.96 -7.29 -4.98
CA ILE A 29 2.42 -7.33 -5.00
C ILE A 29 2.94 -7.54 -3.58
N GLU A 30 3.61 -8.66 -3.36
CA GLU A 30 4.34 -8.96 -2.14
C GLU A 30 5.81 -8.57 -2.35
N PRO A 31 6.30 -7.48 -1.72
CA PRO A 31 7.67 -7.01 -1.89
C PRO A 31 8.70 -7.78 -1.06
N TYR A 32 8.24 -8.64 -0.15
CA TYR A 32 9.09 -9.36 0.79
C TYR A 32 9.07 -10.87 0.51
N ASP A 33 9.92 -11.59 1.25
CA ASP A 33 10.04 -13.03 1.12
C ASP A 33 8.75 -13.76 1.51
N ILE A 34 8.48 -14.85 0.79
CA ILE A 34 7.33 -15.74 0.90
C ILE A 34 7.72 -17.18 1.25
N GLU A 35 8.96 -17.43 1.69
CA GLU A 35 9.43 -18.77 2.10
C GLU A 35 8.44 -19.50 3.01
N ASP A 36 7.91 -18.79 4.02
CA ASP A 36 6.95 -19.32 5.00
C ASP A 36 5.47 -19.20 4.57
N ALA A 37 5.20 -18.89 3.30
CA ALA A 37 3.83 -18.73 2.83
C ALA A 37 3.03 -20.05 2.86
N ASP A 38 1.77 -19.94 3.29
CA ASP A 38 0.83 -21.07 3.32
C ASP A 38 0.39 -21.51 1.91
N SER A 39 -0.36 -22.61 1.85
CA SER A 39 -0.85 -23.18 0.58
C SER A 39 -1.83 -22.25 -0.15
N SER A 40 -2.58 -21.43 0.59
CA SER A 40 -3.52 -20.45 0.03
C SER A 40 -2.78 -19.35 -0.71
N CYS A 41 -1.77 -18.77 -0.09
CA CYS A 41 -0.92 -17.74 -0.68
C CYS A 41 -0.14 -18.29 -1.88
N LYS A 42 0.45 -19.49 -1.75
CA LYS A 42 1.13 -20.18 -2.88
C LYS A 42 0.19 -20.39 -4.07
N SER A 43 -1.09 -20.68 -3.83
CA SER A 43 -2.10 -20.80 -4.89
C SER A 43 -2.36 -19.45 -5.59
N LEU A 44 -2.49 -18.36 -4.84
CA LEU A 44 -2.67 -17.00 -5.41
C LEU A 44 -1.47 -16.57 -6.25
N ILE A 45 -0.25 -16.92 -5.82
CA ILE A 45 0.98 -16.66 -6.57
C ILE A 45 1.00 -17.47 -7.86
N ARG A 46 0.72 -18.78 -7.78
CA ARG A 46 0.70 -19.67 -8.95
C ARG A 46 -0.34 -19.25 -10.00
N ARG A 47 -1.48 -18.71 -9.56
CA ARG A 47 -2.53 -18.18 -10.45
C ARG A 47 -2.19 -16.80 -11.03
N GLY A 48 -1.17 -16.13 -10.49
CA GLY A 48 -0.74 -14.80 -10.92
C GLY A 48 -1.55 -13.65 -10.34
N ASN A 49 -2.49 -13.92 -9.43
CA ASN A 49 -3.22 -12.87 -8.70
C ASN A 49 -2.27 -12.06 -7.81
N VAL A 50 -1.30 -12.74 -7.20
CA VAL A 50 -0.23 -12.12 -6.40
C VAL A 50 1.10 -12.33 -7.11
N ARG A 51 1.92 -11.27 -7.19
CA ARG A 51 3.28 -11.34 -7.71
C ARG A 51 4.27 -11.01 -6.60
N VAL A 52 5.35 -11.77 -6.50
CA VAL A 52 6.50 -11.39 -5.65
C VAL A 52 7.37 -10.45 -6.47
N ALA A 53 7.48 -9.20 -6.06
CA ALA A 53 8.25 -8.21 -6.81
C ALA A 53 8.74 -7.07 -5.91
N ASP A 54 10.00 -6.71 -6.08
CA ASP A 54 10.63 -5.60 -5.38
C ASP A 54 10.13 -4.25 -5.92
N ILE A 55 9.39 -3.52 -5.09
CA ILE A 55 8.76 -2.23 -5.44
C ILE A 55 9.76 -1.09 -5.64
N LYS A 56 11.06 -1.29 -5.35
CA LYS A 56 12.11 -0.33 -5.73
C LYS A 56 12.29 -0.25 -7.26
N PHE A 57 11.73 -1.22 -8.00
CA PHE A 57 11.73 -1.28 -9.46
C PHE A 57 10.32 -1.09 -10.03
N PRO A 58 10.19 -0.67 -11.29
CA PRO A 58 8.90 -0.44 -11.91
C PRO A 58 7.99 -1.68 -11.87
N LEU A 59 6.74 -1.46 -11.47
CA LEU A 59 5.71 -2.48 -11.40
C LEU A 59 5.38 -2.99 -12.82
N PRO A 60 5.16 -4.31 -12.98
CA PRO A 60 4.95 -4.95 -14.28
C PRO A 60 3.52 -4.74 -14.82
N TYR A 61 2.97 -3.54 -14.64
CA TYR A 61 1.61 -3.17 -15.04
C TYR A 61 1.64 -1.91 -15.89
N ARG A 62 0.68 -1.78 -16.80
CA ARG A 62 0.52 -0.59 -17.64
C ARG A 62 0.00 0.57 -16.80
N PRO A 63 0.20 1.84 -17.23
CA PRO A 63 -0.43 2.96 -16.57
C PRO A 63 -1.96 2.80 -16.46
N LYS A 64 -2.55 3.25 -15.35
CA LYS A 64 -4.01 3.21 -15.09
C LYS A 64 -4.64 1.82 -15.22
N SER A 65 -3.92 0.77 -14.82
CA SER A 65 -4.43 -0.61 -14.85
C SER A 65 -5.41 -0.93 -13.72
N PHE A 66 -5.34 -0.18 -12.62
CA PHE A 66 -6.13 -0.42 -11.41
C PHE A 66 -6.93 0.82 -11.06
N SER A 67 -8.22 0.66 -10.74
CA SER A 67 -9.03 1.77 -10.23
C SER A 67 -8.47 2.28 -8.90
N LEU A 68 -8.05 1.37 -8.03
CA LEU A 68 -7.52 1.68 -6.71
C LEU A 68 -6.22 0.93 -6.45
N VAL A 69 -5.22 1.63 -5.92
CA VAL A 69 -3.99 1.03 -5.39
C VAL A 69 -3.98 1.25 -3.88
N ILE A 70 -3.76 0.18 -3.12
CA ILE A 70 -3.66 0.18 -1.66
C ILE A 70 -2.23 -0.20 -1.29
N VAL A 71 -1.58 0.61 -0.47
CA VAL A 71 -0.18 0.42 -0.09
C VAL A 71 -0.09 0.34 1.43
N SER A 72 0.33 -0.81 1.95
CA SER A 72 0.37 -1.07 3.39
C SER A 72 1.81 -1.18 3.87
N ASP A 73 2.21 -0.32 4.80
CA ASP A 73 3.45 -0.35 5.60
C ASP A 73 4.79 -0.37 4.84
N THR A 74 4.80 -0.56 3.52
CA THR A 74 6.03 -0.80 2.76
C THR A 74 6.83 0.48 2.52
N LEU A 75 6.17 1.64 2.42
CA LEU A 75 6.83 2.92 2.17
C LEU A 75 7.71 3.38 3.35
N ASP A 76 7.39 2.97 4.58
CA ASP A 76 8.19 3.30 5.76
C ASP A 76 9.59 2.67 5.68
N TYR A 77 9.73 1.55 4.98
CA TYR A 77 10.99 0.85 4.77
C TYR A 77 11.79 1.41 3.60
N LEU A 78 11.28 2.36 2.81
CA LEU A 78 11.99 2.90 1.67
C LEU A 78 12.92 4.09 2.02
N SER A 79 14.03 4.20 1.28
CA SER A 79 14.94 5.34 1.42
C SER A 79 14.35 6.53 0.67
N PRO A 80 14.73 7.78 0.97
CA PRO A 80 14.28 8.92 0.19
C PRO A 80 14.48 8.73 -1.32
N ARG A 81 15.61 8.12 -1.72
CA ARG A 81 15.91 7.77 -3.12
C ARG A 81 14.87 6.83 -3.73
N TYR A 82 14.46 5.78 -3.01
CA TYR A 82 13.48 4.82 -3.52
C TYR A 82 12.05 5.31 -3.39
N LEU A 83 11.71 6.08 -2.36
CA LEU A 83 10.39 6.73 -2.25
C LEU A 83 10.10 7.61 -3.46
N ASN A 84 11.07 8.43 -3.88
CA ASN A 84 10.93 9.31 -5.06
C ASN A 84 10.73 8.55 -6.37
N LYS A 85 11.06 7.26 -6.42
CA LYS A 85 10.84 6.41 -7.60
C LYS A 85 9.56 5.59 -7.50
N THR A 86 9.30 5.06 -6.31
CA THR A 86 8.22 4.10 -6.05
C THR A 86 6.87 4.81 -6.04
N LEU A 87 6.77 6.00 -5.43
CA LEU A 87 5.50 6.72 -5.36
C LEU A 87 4.98 7.11 -6.76
N PRO A 88 5.77 7.71 -7.67
CA PRO A 88 5.30 7.96 -9.04
C PRO A 88 4.86 6.69 -9.78
N ASP A 89 5.51 5.55 -9.53
CA ASP A 89 5.15 4.29 -10.19
C ASP A 89 3.83 3.69 -9.67
N LEU A 90 3.58 3.80 -8.35
CA LEU A 90 2.30 3.46 -7.73
C LEU A 90 1.16 4.34 -8.25
N VAL A 91 1.41 5.64 -8.38
CA VAL A 91 0.46 6.59 -8.97
C VAL A 91 0.20 6.25 -10.43
N ARG A 92 1.26 5.95 -11.20
CA ARG A 92 1.15 5.61 -12.63
C ARG A 92 0.20 4.45 -12.87
N VAL A 93 0.23 3.40 -12.04
CA VAL A 93 -0.62 2.22 -12.24
C VAL A 93 -2.05 2.40 -11.70
N SER A 94 -2.28 3.43 -10.88
CA SER A 94 -3.61 3.83 -10.40
C SER A 94 -4.35 4.70 -11.43
N ALA A 95 -5.65 4.49 -11.56
CA ALA A 95 -6.55 5.28 -12.40
C ALA A 95 -7.32 6.33 -11.58
N ASP A 96 -7.92 5.93 -10.45
CA ASP A 96 -8.86 6.77 -9.71
C ASP A 96 -8.31 7.24 -8.35
N GLY A 97 -7.51 6.41 -7.67
CA GLY A 97 -7.03 6.76 -6.34
C GLY A 97 -5.94 5.86 -5.77
N LEU A 98 -5.24 6.38 -4.77
CA LEU A 98 -4.18 5.70 -4.05
C LEU A 98 -4.46 5.81 -2.55
N VAL A 99 -4.46 4.70 -1.83
CA VAL A 99 -4.57 4.69 -0.36
C VAL A 99 -3.26 4.21 0.22
N ILE A 100 -2.70 4.98 1.13
CA ILE A 100 -1.41 4.66 1.76
C ILE A 100 -1.60 4.55 3.27
N PHE A 101 -1.20 3.41 3.83
CA PHE A 101 -1.11 3.16 5.26
C PHE A 101 0.37 3.22 5.67
N THR A 102 0.67 4.02 6.69
CA THR A 102 2.03 4.16 7.26
C THR A 102 2.00 4.18 8.78
N GLY A 103 3.07 3.72 9.42
CA GLY A 103 3.17 3.70 10.88
C GLY A 103 3.19 5.10 11.49
N PHE A 104 2.63 5.26 12.69
CA PHE A 104 2.82 6.48 13.48
C PHE A 104 4.28 6.63 13.90
N PRO A 105 4.83 7.86 13.98
CA PRO A 105 6.11 8.10 14.63
C PRO A 105 6.12 7.48 16.03
N SER A 106 7.09 6.62 16.31
CA SER A 106 7.28 6.07 17.64
C SER A 106 8.74 6.12 18.05
N ASN A 107 8.98 6.22 19.35
CA ASN A 107 10.32 6.10 19.93
C ASN A 107 10.77 4.63 20.06
N GLN A 108 10.00 3.68 19.52
CA GLN A 108 10.35 2.26 19.60
C GLN A 108 11.53 1.98 18.69
N LYS A 109 12.55 1.31 19.24
CA LYS A 109 13.69 0.84 18.45
C LYS A 109 13.22 -0.22 17.46
N ALA A 110 13.76 -0.20 16.25
CA ALA A 110 13.49 -1.21 15.24
C ALA A 110 13.87 -2.60 15.78
N LYS A 111 12.99 -3.59 15.58
CA LYS A 111 13.28 -4.97 15.94
C LYS A 111 14.24 -5.57 14.91
N VAL A 112 15.19 -6.39 15.37
CA VAL A 112 16.16 -7.06 14.48
C VAL A 112 15.46 -7.95 13.44
N ALA A 113 14.35 -8.59 13.84
CA ALA A 113 13.52 -9.38 12.93
C ALA A 113 12.95 -8.55 11.77
N ASP A 114 12.49 -7.33 12.03
CA ASP A 114 11.95 -6.42 11.01
C ASP A 114 13.05 -6.00 10.02
N VAL A 115 14.25 -5.71 10.51
CA VAL A 115 15.40 -5.37 9.65
C VAL A 115 15.79 -6.55 8.76
N SER A 116 15.72 -7.77 9.29
CA SER A 116 16.04 -8.98 8.53
C SER A 116 15.00 -9.25 7.44
N LYS A 117 13.71 -9.09 7.76
CA LYS A 117 12.60 -9.34 6.83
C LYS A 117 12.44 -8.26 5.76
N PHE A 118 12.59 -6.99 6.14
CA PHE A 118 12.33 -5.84 5.27
C PHE A 118 13.60 -5.18 4.72
N GLY A 119 14.77 -5.75 5.04
CA GLY A 119 16.09 -5.28 4.63
C GLY A 119 16.59 -4.03 5.36
N ARG A 120 15.73 -3.35 6.14
CA ARG A 120 16.10 -2.17 6.94
C ARG A 120 15.05 -1.80 7.98
N ALA A 121 15.43 -0.90 8.89
CA ALA A 121 14.51 -0.31 9.84
C ALA A 121 13.50 0.62 9.15
N ALA A 122 12.24 0.51 9.59
CA ALA A 122 11.18 1.45 9.25
C ALA A 122 11.57 2.86 9.70
N LYS A 123 11.40 3.84 8.81
CA LYS A 123 11.50 5.26 9.14
C LYS A 123 10.08 5.81 9.27
N MET A 124 9.54 5.77 10.49
CA MET A 124 8.20 6.28 10.78
C MET A 124 8.20 7.81 10.72
N ARG A 125 7.50 8.37 9.74
CA ARG A 125 7.44 9.83 9.48
C ARG A 125 6.12 10.39 9.96
N SER A 126 6.11 11.66 10.37
CA SER A 126 4.88 12.33 10.78
C SER A 126 3.93 12.54 9.61
N GLY A 127 2.64 12.69 9.90
CA GLY A 127 1.64 12.94 8.87
C GLY A 127 1.92 14.23 8.10
N SER A 128 2.35 15.28 8.79
CA SER A 128 2.80 16.53 8.17
C SER A 128 3.96 16.34 7.19
N TRP A 129 4.87 15.40 7.46
CA TRP A 129 5.94 15.07 6.54
C TRP A 129 5.39 14.36 5.31
N TRP A 130 4.49 13.38 5.49
CA TRP A 130 3.85 12.66 4.40
C TRP A 130 3.04 13.58 3.49
N VAL A 131 2.21 14.45 4.06
CA VAL A 131 1.44 15.44 3.30
C VAL A 131 2.36 16.34 2.47
N LYS A 132 3.44 16.87 3.06
CA LYS A 132 4.42 17.67 2.32
C LYS A 132 5.07 16.88 1.18
N PHE A 133 5.41 15.61 1.43
CA PHE A 133 6.00 14.72 0.44
C PHE A 133 5.05 14.43 -0.72
N PHE A 134 3.76 14.19 -0.44
CA PHE A 134 2.73 13.97 -1.45
C PHE A 134 2.52 15.19 -2.33
N LEU A 135 2.41 16.39 -1.74
CA LEU A 135 2.28 17.64 -2.49
C LEU A 135 3.46 17.87 -3.44
N GLN A 136 4.68 17.58 -3.01
CA GLN A 136 5.88 17.65 -3.87
C GLN A 136 5.85 16.66 -5.04
N ASN A 137 5.02 15.63 -4.97
CA ASN A 137 4.81 14.62 -6.02
C ASN A 137 3.46 14.80 -6.76
N ASN A 138 2.83 15.97 -6.67
CA ASN A 138 1.55 16.30 -7.31
C ASN A 138 0.39 15.38 -6.86
N LEU A 139 0.38 15.05 -5.57
CA LEU A 139 -0.69 14.33 -4.92
C LEU A 139 -1.28 15.19 -3.80
N GLU A 140 -2.60 15.16 -3.68
CA GLU A 140 -3.31 15.78 -2.57
C GLU A 140 -4.26 14.77 -1.92
N GLU A 141 -4.62 15.05 -0.66
CA GLU A 141 -5.62 14.26 0.03
C GLU A 141 -7.00 14.46 -0.58
N ASN A 142 -7.73 13.36 -0.74
CA ASN A 142 -9.08 13.35 -1.25
C ASN A 142 -10.07 13.54 -0.09
N GLU A 143 -10.33 14.81 0.26
CA GLU A 143 -11.22 15.18 1.36
C GLU A 143 -12.60 14.50 1.30
N ALA A 144 -13.16 14.32 0.10
CA ALA A 144 -14.46 13.69 -0.07
C ALA A 144 -14.43 12.20 0.31
N ILE A 145 -13.35 11.50 -0.02
CA ILE A 145 -13.17 10.09 0.36
C ILE A 145 -12.79 9.97 1.83
N ASN A 146 -11.94 10.86 2.36
CA ASN A 146 -11.61 10.91 3.79
C ASN A 146 -12.88 11.02 4.65
N LYS A 147 -13.79 11.94 4.32
CA LYS A 147 -15.07 12.07 5.05
C LYS A 147 -15.91 10.79 5.02
N LYS A 148 -15.97 10.10 3.88
CA LYS A 148 -16.68 8.82 3.76
C LYS A 148 -16.00 7.72 4.59
N PHE A 149 -14.67 7.68 4.58
CA PHE A 149 -13.90 6.73 5.38
C PHE A 149 -14.08 6.96 6.88
N GLU A 150 -14.08 8.22 7.34
CA GLU A 150 -14.35 8.58 8.73
C GLU A 150 -15.75 8.15 9.19
N GLN A 151 -16.77 8.38 8.35
CA GLN A 151 -18.13 7.92 8.60
C GLN A 151 -18.20 6.39 8.72
N ALA A 152 -17.62 5.67 7.77
CA ALA A 152 -17.58 4.20 7.77
C ALA A 152 -16.82 3.66 8.99
N SER A 153 -15.66 4.25 9.30
CA SER A 153 -14.83 3.85 10.44
C SER A 153 -15.56 4.03 11.77
N THR A 154 -16.31 5.13 11.91
CA THR A 154 -17.15 5.39 13.10
C THR A 154 -18.25 4.33 13.21
N GLN A 155 -18.94 4.02 12.12
CA GLN A 155 -20.01 3.01 12.10
C GLN A 155 -19.49 1.61 12.44
N SER A 156 -18.29 1.27 11.98
CA SER A 156 -17.67 -0.03 12.24
C SER A 156 -16.86 -0.08 13.54
N SER A 157 -16.83 0.99 14.34
CA SER A 157 -15.97 1.13 15.52
C SER A 157 -14.48 0.86 15.23
N PHE A 158 -14.04 1.16 14.00
CA PHE A 158 -12.66 0.98 13.58
C PHE A 158 -11.79 2.13 14.09
N VAL A 159 -10.75 1.79 14.85
CA VAL A 159 -9.76 2.75 15.35
C VAL A 159 -8.43 2.48 14.65
N PRO A 160 -7.95 3.39 13.78
CA PRO A 160 -6.71 3.17 13.05
C PRO A 160 -5.51 3.19 14.00
N LYS A 161 -4.62 2.20 13.85
CA LYS A 161 -3.31 2.13 14.54
C LYS A 161 -2.16 2.63 13.68
N CYS A 162 -2.50 3.26 12.56
CA CYS A 162 -1.59 3.79 11.56
C CYS A 162 -2.16 5.10 10.98
N GLN A 163 -1.34 5.80 10.23
CA GLN A 163 -1.73 6.97 9.44
C GLN A 163 -2.28 6.46 8.10
N ILE A 164 -3.44 6.98 7.69
CA ILE A 164 -4.13 6.59 6.47
C ILE A 164 -4.30 7.83 5.60
N PHE A 165 -3.86 7.74 4.35
CA PHE A 165 -3.97 8.83 3.39
C PHE A 165 -4.73 8.35 2.16
N HIS A 166 -5.88 8.95 1.88
CA HIS A 166 -6.58 8.75 0.61
C HIS A 166 -6.12 9.85 -0.34
N LEU A 167 -5.43 9.49 -1.40
CA LEU A 167 -4.76 10.41 -2.30
C LEU A 167 -5.39 10.37 -3.69
N LYS A 168 -5.39 11.52 -4.35
CA LYS A 168 -5.71 11.66 -5.77
C LYS A 168 -4.58 12.43 -6.48
N SER A 169 -4.42 12.16 -7.77
CA SER A 169 -3.47 12.91 -8.59
C SER A 169 -4.02 14.28 -8.96
N LEU A 170 -3.14 15.28 -9.01
CA LEU A 170 -3.45 16.64 -9.50
C LEU A 170 -3.38 16.77 -11.04
N HIS A 171 -3.07 15.67 -11.75
CA HIS A 171 -2.95 15.60 -13.20
C HIS A 171 -4.21 15.08 -13.89
#